data_AF-A0A060BUS6-F1
#
_entry.id   AF-A0A060BUS6-F1
#
_cell.length_a   1.000
_cell.length_b   1.000
_cell.length_c   1.000
_cell.angle_alpha   90.00
_cell.angle_beta   90.00
_cell.angle_gamma   90.00
#
_symmetry.space_group_name_H-M   'P 1'
#
loop_
_entity.id
_entity.type
_entity.pdbx_description
1 polymer ?
#
loop_
_entity_poly.entity_id
_entity_poly.type
_entity_poly.pdbx_seq_one_letter_code
_entity_poly.pdbx_strand_id
1 'polypeptide(L)'
;MKDIGGDPFSMTAAGIILSKKANAVSELHGETARNMWNNLPGGKDIISITNGVHTGTWQDSGIYKAYVESGELWQEHMRLKHGMISEIEKRCGVKLRDDVLTVG
;
A
#
# COMPACT_ATOMS: atom_id res chain seq x y z
N MET A 1 26.52 17.48 -16.13
CA MET A 1 25.16 16.89 -16.17
C MET A 1 25.19 15.41 -16.57
N LYS A 2 25.97 15.02 -17.58
CA LYS A 2 26.15 13.61 -17.97
C LYS A 2 26.64 12.72 -16.83
N ASP A 3 27.52 13.22 -15.97
CA ASP A 3 28.09 12.44 -14.86
C ASP A 3 27.08 12.07 -13.76
N ILE A 4 25.98 12.83 -13.66
CA ILE A 4 24.95 12.62 -12.64
C ILE A 4 23.68 11.99 -13.21
N GLY A 5 23.37 12.16 -14.49
CA GLY A 5 22.11 11.66 -15.08
C GLY A 5 22.25 10.96 -16.41
N GLY A 6 23.45 10.86 -17.01
CA GLY A 6 23.63 10.32 -18.35
C GLY A 6 23.21 11.27 -19.47
N ASP A 7 23.21 10.73 -20.70
CA ASP A 7 22.83 11.41 -21.94
C ASP A 7 22.16 10.38 -22.87
N PRO A 8 20.83 10.44 -23.08
CA PRO A 8 19.91 11.46 -22.56
C PRO A 8 19.82 11.44 -21.04
N PHE A 9 19.50 12.60 -20.46
CA PHE A 9 19.47 12.78 -19.02
C PHE A 9 18.33 11.97 -18.36
N SER A 10 18.66 11.19 -17.34
CA SER A 10 17.74 10.40 -16.50
C SER A 10 17.63 11.04 -15.11
N MET A 11 16.43 11.52 -14.81
CA MET A 11 16.09 12.05 -13.48
C MET A 11 16.24 10.99 -12.38
N THR A 12 15.94 9.72 -12.69
CA THR A 12 16.07 8.61 -11.73
C THR A 12 17.53 8.34 -11.40
N ALA A 13 18.41 8.30 -12.41
CA ALA A 13 19.84 8.11 -12.17
C ALA A 13 20.42 9.26 -11.34
N ALA A 14 20.05 10.50 -11.66
CA ALA A 14 20.44 11.68 -10.87
C ALA A 14 19.90 11.62 -9.45
N GLY A 15 18.65 11.21 -9.25
CA GLY A 15 18.06 11.03 -7.93
C GLY A 15 18.80 10.00 -7.09
N ILE A 16 19.24 8.88 -7.67
CA ILE A 16 20.01 7.85 -6.97
C ILE A 16 21.41 8.36 -6.61
N ILE A 17 22.12 8.97 -7.57
CA ILE A 17 23.52 9.42 -7.39
C ILE A 17 23.63 10.59 -6.40
N LEU A 18 22.68 11.53 -6.45
CA LEU A 18 22.74 12.77 -5.65
C LEU A 18 22.13 12.62 -4.24
N SER A 19 21.32 11.58 -4.00
CA SER A 19 20.68 11.39 -2.70
C SER A 19 21.60 10.67 -1.73
N LYS A 20 21.54 11.06 -0.44
CA LYS A 20 22.21 10.32 0.64
C LYS A 20 21.65 8.90 0.79
N LYS A 21 20.36 8.72 0.51
CA LYS A 21 19.63 7.45 0.53
C LYS A 21 18.52 7.47 -0.51
N ALA A 22 18.30 6.34 -1.16
CA ALA A 22 17.14 6.07 -2.00
C ALA A 22 16.43 4.83 -1.45
N ASN A 23 15.10 4.78 -1.56
CA ASN A 23 14.31 3.66 -1.08
C ASN A 23 13.32 3.13 -2.11
N ALA A 24 13.13 1.82 -2.08
CA ALA A 24 12.00 1.12 -2.67
C ALA A 24 10.86 1.02 -1.64
N VAL A 25 9.65 0.75 -2.14
CA VAL A 25 8.41 0.73 -1.33
C VAL A 25 7.94 -0.66 -0.90
N SER A 26 8.74 -1.69 -1.16
CA SER A 26 8.56 -3.05 -0.65
C SER A 26 9.90 -3.81 -0.70
N GLU A 27 9.96 -4.99 -0.07
CA GLU A 27 11.15 -5.84 -0.08
C GLU A 27 11.51 -6.27 -1.51
N LEU A 28 10.56 -6.89 -2.22
CA LEU A 28 10.75 -7.33 -3.61
C LEU A 28 11.04 -6.16 -4.58
N HIS A 29 10.42 -5.00 -4.36
CA HIS A 29 10.76 -3.81 -5.14
C HIS A 29 12.21 -3.37 -4.87
N GLY A 30 12.71 -3.49 -3.64
CA GLY A 30 14.11 -3.21 -3.32
C GLY A 30 15.07 -4.15 -4.04
N GLU A 31 14.76 -5.44 -4.09
CA GLU A 31 15.55 -6.41 -4.88
C GLU A 31 15.56 -6.03 -6.36
N THR A 32 14.39 -5.75 -6.92
CA THR A 32 14.24 -5.33 -8.32
C THR A 32 15.01 -4.04 -8.61
N ALA A 33 14.91 -3.04 -7.74
CA ALA A 33 15.58 -1.75 -7.89
C ALA A 33 17.11 -1.89 -7.79
N ARG A 34 17.62 -2.66 -6.82
CA ARG A 34 19.07 -2.93 -6.72
C ARG A 34 19.58 -3.67 -7.96
N ASN A 35 18.82 -4.64 -8.48
CA ASN A 35 19.20 -5.36 -9.71
C ASN A 35 19.19 -4.44 -10.94
N MET A 36 18.20 -3.55 -11.06
CA MET A 36 18.07 -2.62 -12.17
C MET A 36 19.15 -1.53 -12.17
N TRP A 37 19.49 -1.02 -10.99
CA TRP A 37 20.38 0.16 -10.83
C TRP A 37 21.76 -0.18 -10.26
N ASN A 38 22.15 -1.46 -10.22
CA ASN A 38 23.42 -1.91 -9.63
C ASN A 38 24.68 -1.25 -10.22
N ASN A 39 24.60 -0.72 -11.44
CA ASN A 39 25.70 -0.06 -12.15
C ASN A 39 25.83 1.43 -11.78
N LEU A 40 24.87 2.00 -11.05
CA LEU A 40 24.92 3.39 -10.60
C LEU A 40 25.53 3.50 -9.19
N PRO A 41 26.32 4.54 -8.90
CA PRO A 41 26.67 4.90 -7.53
C PRO A 41 25.42 5.02 -6.65
N GLY A 42 25.37 4.30 -5.53
CA GLY A 42 24.22 4.26 -4.62
C GLY A 42 23.08 3.31 -5.03
N GLY A 43 23.09 2.75 -6.24
CA GLY A 43 22.01 1.88 -6.72
C GLY A 43 21.95 0.52 -6.02
N LYS A 44 23.11 -0.05 -5.64
CA LYS A 44 23.16 -1.28 -4.80
C LYS A 44 22.75 -1.03 -3.35
N ASP A 45 22.77 0.22 -2.90
CA ASP A 45 22.48 0.63 -1.52
C ASP A 45 21.01 1.06 -1.33
N ILE A 46 20.18 0.91 -2.35
CA ILE A 46 18.73 1.18 -2.26
C ILE A 46 18.12 0.29 -1.17
N ILE A 47 17.55 0.93 -0.15
CA ILE A 47 16.89 0.26 0.97
C ILE A 47 15.42 -0.02 0.65
N SER A 48 14.79 -0.92 1.39
CA SER A 48 13.34 -1.14 1.32
C SER A 48 12.66 -0.52 2.52
N ILE A 49 11.75 0.42 2.27
CA ILE A 49 10.81 0.95 3.26
C ILE A 49 9.42 0.53 2.80
N THR A 50 8.93 -0.58 3.32
CA THR A 50 7.61 -1.11 2.95
C THR A 50 6.52 -0.11 3.31
N ASN A 51 5.64 0.19 2.36
CA ASN A 51 4.52 1.10 2.59
C ASN A 51 3.63 0.61 3.73
N GLY A 52 3.09 1.55 4.50
CA GLY A 52 2.09 1.30 5.53
C GLY A 52 0.84 2.14 5.31
N VAL A 53 -0.23 1.81 6.04
CA VAL A 53 -1.47 2.58 6.11
C VAL A 53 -1.71 3.07 7.53
N HIS A 54 -2.31 4.24 7.68
CA HIS A 54 -2.62 4.80 8.99
C HIS A 54 -3.80 4.07 9.64
N THR A 55 -3.56 3.40 10.76
CA THR A 55 -4.57 2.60 11.45
C THR A 55 -5.76 3.44 11.92
N GLY A 56 -5.53 4.66 12.44
CA GLY A 56 -6.62 5.51 12.93
C GLY A 56 -7.59 5.99 11.84
N THR A 57 -7.21 5.88 10.57
CA THR A 57 -8.08 6.25 9.43
C THR A 57 -8.65 5.02 8.74
N TRP A 58 -7.86 3.95 8.61
CA TRP A 58 -8.20 2.80 7.77
C TRP A 58 -8.68 1.56 8.54
N GLN A 59 -8.56 1.54 9.87
CA GLN A 59 -9.06 0.45 10.70
C GLN A 59 -10.37 0.86 11.36
N ASP A 60 -11.44 0.09 11.11
CA ASP A 60 -12.68 0.25 11.87
C ASP A 60 -12.44 -0.09 13.35
N SER A 61 -12.86 0.82 14.25
CA SER A 61 -12.63 0.70 15.69
C SER A 61 -13.42 -0.44 16.32
N GLY A 62 -14.58 -0.78 15.76
CA GLY A 62 -15.38 -1.94 16.17
C GLY A 62 -14.66 -3.25 15.88
N ILE A 63 -14.07 -3.39 14.69
CA ILE A 63 -13.24 -4.56 14.34
C ILE A 63 -12.03 -4.68 15.27
N TYR A 64 -11.32 -3.58 15.52
CA TYR A 64 -10.18 -3.59 16.43
C TYR A 64 -10.59 -4.01 17.84
N LYS A 65 -11.70 -3.47 18.35
CA LYS A 65 -12.24 -3.83 19.66
C LYS A 65 -12.62 -5.32 19.73
N ALA A 66 -13.34 -5.82 18.73
CA ALA A 66 -13.72 -7.23 18.65
C ALA A 66 -12.49 -8.16 18.62
N TYR A 67 -11.42 -7.77 17.94
CA TYR A 67 -10.16 -8.51 17.94
C TYR A 67 -9.49 -8.53 19.33
N VAL A 68 -9.31 -7.38 19.96
CA VAL A 68 -8.59 -7.27 21.24
C VAL A 68 -9.35 -7.95 22.38
N GLU A 69 -10.68 -7.86 22.37
CA GLU A 69 -11.53 -8.42 23.44
C GLU A 69 -11.87 -9.91 23.22
N SER A 70 -11.29 -10.57 22.20
CA SER A 70 -11.68 -11.93 21.78
C SER A 70 -13.20 -12.06 21.55
N GLY A 71 -13.81 -11.00 21.03
CA GLY A 71 -15.22 -10.94 20.70
C GLY A 71 -15.55 -11.54 19.34
N GLU A 72 -16.83 -11.41 18.97
CA GLU A 72 -17.38 -11.99 17.73
C GLU A 72 -17.00 -11.14 16.49
N LEU A 73 -15.79 -11.32 15.97
CA LEU A 73 -15.31 -10.65 14.74
C LEU A 73 -16.28 -10.80 13.57
N TRP A 74 -16.93 -11.95 13.44
CA TRP A 74 -17.89 -12.21 12.38
C TRP A 74 -19.14 -11.32 12.50
N GLN A 75 -19.64 -11.10 13.72
CA GLN A 75 -20.79 -10.23 13.95
C GLN A 75 -20.49 -8.79 13.54
N GLU A 76 -19.30 -8.29 13.90
CA GLU A 76 -18.88 -6.94 13.55
C GLU A 76 -18.61 -6.78 12.04
N HIS A 77 -18.02 -7.81 11.41
CA HIS A 77 -17.89 -7.89 9.96
C HIS A 77 -19.26 -7.78 9.27
N MET A 78 -20.26 -8.55 9.73
CA MET A 78 -21.61 -8.52 9.15
C MET A 78 -22.29 -7.16 9.36
N ARG A 79 -22.08 -6.50 10.51
CA ARG A 79 -22.57 -5.14 10.76
C ARG A 79 -22.03 -4.15 9.71
N LEU A 80 -20.73 -4.18 9.45
CA LEU A 80 -20.08 -3.32 8.45
C LEU A 80 -20.55 -3.65 7.03
N LYS A 81 -20.67 -4.94 6.70
CA LYS A 81 -21.16 -5.39 5.40
C LYS A 81 -22.57 -4.88 5.10
N HIS A 82 -23.50 -4.97 6.04
CA HIS A 82 -24.86 -4.43 5.87
C HIS A 82 -24.86 -2.91 5.65
N GLY A 83 -24.00 -2.19 6.39
CA GLY A 83 -23.84 -0.74 6.21
C GLY A 83 -23.33 -0.38 4.82
N MET A 84 -22.31 -1.09 4.34
CA MET A 84 -21.77 -0.91 2.98
C MET A 84 -22.82 -1.22 1.90
N ILE A 85 -23.55 -2.34 2.01
CA ILE A 85 -24.60 -2.70 1.04
C ILE A 85 -25.70 -1.63 1.01
N SER A 86 -26.13 -1.14 2.18
CA SER A 86 -27.13 -0.07 2.26
C SER A 86 -26.65 1.22 1.59
N GLU A 87 -25.37 1.56 1.76
CA GLU A 87 -24.79 2.75 1.12
C GLU A 87 -24.66 2.58 -0.40
N ILE A 88 -24.36 1.37 -0.89
CA ILE A 88 -24.35 1.05 -2.32
C ILE A 88 -25.75 1.18 -2.92
N GLU A 89 -26.77 0.63 -2.26
CA GLU A 89 -28.17 0.77 -2.71
C GLU A 89 -28.57 2.25 -2.77
N LYS A 90 -28.21 3.03 -1.75
CA LYS A 90 -28.50 4.46 -1.67
C LYS A 90 -27.81 5.28 -2.78
N ARG A 91 -26.53 5.01 -3.06
CA ARG A 91 -25.74 5.81 -4.01
C ARG A 91 -25.92 5.36 -5.46
N CYS A 92 -26.10 4.07 -5.66
CA CYS A 92 -26.04 3.45 -6.98
C CYS A 92 -27.37 2.84 -7.43
N GLY A 93 -28.36 2.72 -6.53
CA GLY A 93 -29.65 2.06 -6.82
C GLY A 93 -29.54 0.55 -6.97
N VAL A 94 -28.40 -0.05 -6.61
CA VAL A 94 -28.14 -1.49 -6.76
C VAL A 94 -28.25 -2.17 -5.40
N LYS A 95 -29.23 -3.07 -5.26
CA LYS A 95 -29.39 -3.89 -4.06
C LYS A 95 -28.53 -5.16 -4.16
N LEU A 96 -27.53 -5.27 -3.30
CA LEU A 96 -26.68 -6.46 -3.20
C LEU A 96 -27.24 -7.46 -2.18
N ARG A 97 -26.94 -8.75 -2.40
CA ARG A 97 -27.22 -9.83 -1.45
C ARG A 97 -26.23 -9.81 -0.29
N ASP A 98 -26.72 -9.97 0.93
CA ASP A 98 -25.95 -10.00 2.17
C ASP A 98 -25.60 -11.42 2.64
N ASP A 99 -26.27 -12.44 2.09
CA ASP A 99 -26.09 -13.87 2.39
C ASP A 99 -25.02 -14.57 1.53
N VAL A 100 -24.25 -13.82 0.75
CA VAL A 100 -23.19 -14.33 -0.14
C VAL A 100 -21.84 -13.71 0.14
N LEU A 101 -20.76 -14.35 -0.32
CA LEU A 101 -19.42 -13.75 -0.25
C LEU A 101 -19.38 -12.44 -1.05
N THR A 102 -18.90 -11.37 -0.43
CA THR A 102 -18.60 -10.10 -1.12
C THR A 102 -17.16 -10.12 -1.60
N VAL A 103 -16.94 -9.78 -2.87
CA VAL A 103 -15.62 -9.65 -3.49
C VAL A 103 -15.46 -8.22 -3.99
N GLY A 104 -14.32 -7.60 -3.68
CA GLY A 104 -13.98 -6.22 -4.05
C GLY A 104 -12.47 -6.02 -4.11
#